data_AF-A0A5J6UAA0-F1
#
_entry.id   AF-A0A5J6UAA0-F1
#
_cell.length_a   1.000
_cell.length_b   1.000
_cell.length_c   1.000
_cell.angle_alpha   90.00
_cell.angle_beta   90.00
_cell.angle_gamma   90.00
#
_symmetry.space_group_name_H-M   'P 1'
#
loop_
_entity.id
_entity.type
_entity.pdbx_description
1 polymer ?
#
loop_
_entity_poly.entity_id
_entity_poly.type
_entity_poly.pdbx_seq_one_letter_code
_entity_poly.pdbx_strand_id
1 'polypeptide(L)'
;MLTPIAYGLAVAIALFCVFLGVRFLFWPTASAAGYGVPAKPGGDAAYLAVKGLRDLTFGIAGLALIAFAEADAAALFILVIALVPLGDTVIVLRHGGTRAVAFGIHFATAVVILVSAALLFAV
;
A
#
# COMPACT_ATOMS: atom_id res chain seq x y z
N MET A 1 3.91 14.67 21.85
CA MET A 1 2.73 15.31 21.22
C MET A 1 2.39 14.75 19.85
N LEU A 2 3.33 14.11 19.13
CA LEU A 2 3.09 13.54 17.80
C LEU A 2 2.44 12.15 17.81
N THR A 3 2.42 11.45 18.95
CA THR A 3 1.97 10.04 19.07
C THR A 3 0.60 9.76 18.46
N PRO A 4 -0.48 10.54 18.73
CA PRO A 4 -1.78 10.26 18.11
C PRO A 4 -1.77 10.41 16.58
N ILE A 5 -0.98 11.35 16.06
CA ILE A 5 -0.84 11.59 14.62
C ILE A 5 -0.03 10.45 13.98
N ALA A 6 1.06 10.04 14.61
CA ALA A 6 1.93 8.97 14.13
C ALA A 6 1.16 7.63 14.02
N TYR A 7 0.51 7.21 15.10
CA TYR A 7 -0.27 5.99 15.12
C TYR A 7 -1.54 6.10 14.26
N GLY A 8 -2.22 7.24 14.27
CA GLY A 8 -3.41 7.46 13.46
C GLY A 8 -3.13 7.31 11.96
N LEU A 9 -2.04 7.91 11.48
CA LEU A 9 -1.62 7.77 10.08
C LEU A 9 -1.20 6.33 9.75
N ALA A 10 -0.44 5.68 10.63
CA ALA A 10 -0.02 4.30 10.44
C ALA A 10 -1.20 3.33 10.34
N VAL A 11 -2.20 3.48 11.22
CA VAL A 11 -3.45 2.68 11.17
C VAL A 11 -4.21 2.95 9.87
N ALA A 12 -4.33 4.22 9.46
CA ALA A 12 -5.01 4.57 8.21
C ALA A 12 -4.34 3.93 6.98
N ILE A 13 -3.00 3.92 6.93
CA ILE A 13 -2.23 3.26 5.87
C ILE A 13 -2.48 1.75 5.89
N ALA A 14 -2.39 1.11 7.05
CA ALA A 14 -2.59 -0.34 7.17
C ALA A 14 -4.01 -0.76 6.77
N LEU A 15 -5.03 0.00 7.18
CA LEU A 15 -6.42 -0.19 6.75
C LEU A 15 -6.60 0.02 5.25
N PHE A 16 -5.90 0.98 4.66
CA PHE A 16 -5.93 1.20 3.22
C PHE A 16 -5.35 0.02 2.45
N CYS A 17 -4.26 -0.59 2.94
CA CYS A 17 -3.73 -1.84 2.37
C CYS A 17 -4.74 -2.99 2.45
N VAL A 18 -5.42 -3.16 3.60
CA VAL A 18 -6.52 -4.13 3.75
C VAL A 18 -7.61 -3.87 2.71
N PHE A 19 -8.05 -2.63 2.58
CA PHE A 19 -9.07 -2.22 1.61
C PHE A 19 -8.65 -2.54 0.17
N LEU A 20 -7.43 -2.21 -0.24
CA LEU A 20 -6.91 -2.53 -1.58
C LEU A 20 -6.86 -4.04 -1.81
N GLY A 21 -6.39 -4.79 -0.81
CA GLY A 21 -6.32 -6.25 -0.88
C GLY A 21 -7.69 -6.88 -1.09
N VAL A 22 -8.68 -6.51 -0.26
CA VAL A 22 -10.07 -6.94 -0.43
C VAL A 22 -10.60 -6.55 -1.81
N ARG A 23 -10.34 -5.33 -2.27
CA ARG A 23 -10.83 -4.86 -3.57
C ARG A 23 -10.25 -5.67 -4.74
N PHE A 24 -8.98 -6.07 -4.69
CA PHE A 24 -8.38 -6.95 -5.70
C PHE A 24 -8.92 -8.38 -5.66
N LEU A 25 -9.32 -8.88 -4.49
CA LEU A 25 -9.92 -10.22 -4.36
C LEU A 25 -11.35 -10.28 -4.91
N PHE A 26 -12.16 -9.24 -4.68
CA PHE A 26 -13.59 -9.25 -5.03
C PHE A 26 -13.94 -8.46 -6.30
N TRP A 27 -13.15 -7.43 -6.65
CA TRP A 27 -13.32 -6.61 -7.86
C TRP A 27 -11.99 -6.44 -8.62
N PRO A 28 -11.34 -7.54 -9.06
CA PRO A 28 -9.99 -7.52 -9.61
C PRO A 28 -9.85 -6.62 -10.85
N THR A 29 -10.78 -6.71 -11.81
CA THR A 29 -10.70 -5.93 -13.07
C THR A 29 -10.77 -4.43 -12.82
N ALA A 30 -11.72 -3.98 -12.00
CA ALA A 30 -11.87 -2.58 -11.65
C ALA A 30 -10.69 -2.07 -10.80
N SER A 31 -10.08 -2.95 -10.00
CA SER A 31 -8.91 -2.63 -9.19
C SER A 31 -7.65 -2.50 -10.05
N ALA A 32 -7.44 -3.40 -11.01
CA ALA A 32 -6.33 -3.33 -11.96
C ALA A 32 -6.41 -2.05 -12.83
N ALA A 33 -7.62 -1.68 -13.27
CA ALA A 33 -7.84 -0.42 -13.97
C ALA A 33 -7.46 0.80 -13.10
N GLY A 34 -7.90 0.82 -11.82
CA GLY A 34 -7.56 1.88 -10.88
C GLY A 34 -6.07 1.92 -10.49
N TYR A 35 -5.41 0.77 -10.48
CA TYR A 35 -3.97 0.65 -10.28
C TYR A 35 -3.16 1.29 -11.43
N GLY A 36 -3.75 1.43 -12.62
CA GLY A 36 -3.10 2.02 -13.79
C GLY A 36 -2.52 1.01 -14.77
N VAL A 37 -2.74 -0.29 -14.53
CA VAL A 37 -2.38 -1.38 -15.46
C VAL A 37 -3.60 -2.29 -15.60
N PRO A 38 -4.52 -1.99 -16.54
CA PRO A 38 -5.74 -2.76 -16.71
C PRO A 38 -5.45 -4.24 -17.03
N ALA A 39 -6.23 -5.13 -16.41
CA ALA A 39 -6.18 -6.55 -16.73
C ALA A 39 -6.66 -6.81 -18.17
N LYS A 40 -6.04 -7.77 -18.85
CA LYS A 40 -6.49 -8.19 -20.19
C LYS A 40 -7.83 -8.92 -20.10
N PRO A 41 -8.67 -8.87 -21.15
CA PRO A 41 -9.89 -9.68 -21.21
C PRO A 41 -9.58 -11.17 -20.97
N GLY A 42 -10.24 -11.77 -19.98
CA GLY A 42 -10.03 -13.18 -19.61
C GLY A 42 -8.67 -13.50 -18.95
N GLY A 43 -7.84 -12.49 -18.65
CA GLY A 43 -6.48 -12.67 -18.15
C GLY A 43 -6.31 -12.55 -16.63
N ASP A 44 -5.30 -13.26 -16.13
CA ASP A 44 -4.55 -12.99 -14.90
C ASP A 44 -5.30 -13.03 -13.56
N ALA A 45 -6.49 -13.65 -13.50
CA ALA A 45 -7.28 -13.75 -12.25
C ALA A 45 -6.46 -14.29 -11.05
N ALA A 46 -5.60 -15.29 -11.29
CA ALA A 46 -4.72 -15.84 -10.26
C ALA A 46 -3.68 -14.80 -9.77
N TYR A 47 -3.05 -14.06 -10.68
CA TYR A 47 -2.05 -13.04 -10.31
C TYR A 47 -2.70 -11.81 -9.64
N LEU A 48 -3.92 -11.43 -10.06
CA LEU A 48 -4.69 -10.38 -9.41
C LEU A 48 -5.09 -10.81 -7.99
N ALA A 49 -5.46 -12.08 -7.79
CA ALA A 49 -5.72 -12.63 -6.46
C ALA A 49 -4.44 -12.67 -5.59
N VAL A 50 -3.28 -13.04 -6.17
CA VAL A 50 -1.99 -12.97 -5.46
C VAL A 50 -1.68 -11.54 -5.02
N LYS A 51 -1.90 -10.54 -5.88
CA LYS A 51 -1.75 -9.13 -5.51
C LYS A 51 -2.69 -8.76 -4.37
N GLY A 52 -3.98 -9.08 -4.49
CA GLY A 52 -4.97 -8.78 -3.46
C GLY A 52 -4.64 -9.43 -2.12
N LEU A 53 -4.23 -10.69 -2.14
CA LEU A 53 -3.82 -11.42 -0.93
C LEU A 53 -2.60 -10.77 -0.28
N ARG A 54 -1.57 -10.38 -1.05
CA ARG A 54 -0.38 -9.70 -0.52
C ARG A 54 -0.72 -8.37 0.14
N ASP A 55 -1.47 -7.51 -0.54
CA ASP A 55 -1.85 -6.20 -0.01
C ASP A 55 -2.69 -6.35 1.28
N LEU A 56 -3.61 -7.33 1.29
CA LEU A 56 -4.40 -7.67 2.48
C LEU A 56 -3.51 -8.14 3.63
N THR A 57 -2.58 -9.05 3.38
CA THR A 57 -1.67 -9.58 4.40
C THR A 57 -0.76 -8.50 4.95
N PHE A 58 -0.24 -7.59 4.11
CA PHE A 58 0.56 -6.45 4.59
C PHE A 58 -0.25 -5.52 5.49
N GLY A 59 -1.51 -5.24 5.14
CA GLY A 59 -2.40 -4.47 5.98
C GLY A 59 -2.64 -5.13 7.35
N ILE A 60 -2.95 -6.42 7.38
CA ILE A 60 -3.17 -7.18 8.62
C ILE A 60 -1.89 -7.24 9.47
N ALA A 61 -0.74 -7.52 8.86
CA ALA A 61 0.54 -7.55 9.55
C ALA A 61 0.91 -6.18 10.14
N GLY A 62 0.65 -5.11 9.39
CA GLY A 62 0.83 -3.74 9.88
C GLY A 62 -0.05 -3.43 11.07
N LEU A 63 -1.35 -3.76 11.01
CA LEU A 63 -2.27 -3.58 12.13
C LEU A 63 -1.82 -4.36 13.37
N ALA A 64 -1.35 -5.60 13.21
CA ALA A 64 -0.83 -6.39 14.31
C ALA A 64 0.43 -5.76 14.94
N LEU A 65 1.39 -5.31 14.13
CA LEU A 65 2.59 -4.63 14.63
C LEU A 65 2.25 -3.32 15.35
N ILE A 66 1.36 -2.51 14.78
CA ILE A 66 0.92 -1.25 15.39
C ILE A 66 0.22 -1.50 16.75
N ALA A 67 -0.56 -2.58 16.87
CA ALA A 67 -1.32 -2.88 18.08
C ALA A 67 -0.50 -3.56 19.18
N PHE A 68 0.52 -4.35 18.82
CA PHE A 68 1.16 -5.29 19.75
C PHE A 68 2.69 -5.14 19.85
N ALA A 69 3.32 -4.29 19.04
CA ALA A 69 4.76 -4.10 19.06
C ALA A 69 5.16 -2.66 19.41
N GLU A 70 6.46 -2.47 19.66
CA GLU A 70 7.06 -1.16 19.90
C GLU A 70 7.02 -0.29 18.63
N ALA A 71 7.03 1.04 18.83
CA ALA A 71 6.93 2.02 17.74
C ALA A 71 8.01 1.82 16.65
N ASP A 72 9.25 1.50 17.04
CA ASP A 72 10.35 1.26 16.10
C ASP A 72 10.11 0.05 15.19
N ALA A 73 9.49 -1.02 15.71
CA ALA A 73 9.17 -2.21 14.92
C ALA A 73 8.08 -1.89 13.88
N ALA A 74 7.06 -1.14 14.28
CA ALA A 74 6.03 -0.64 13.36
C ALA A 74 6.63 0.33 12.34
N ALA A 75 7.53 1.23 12.75
CA ALA A 75 8.19 2.19 11.88
C ALA A 75 9.04 1.51 10.80
N LEU A 76 9.86 0.52 11.17
CA LEU A 76 10.66 -0.28 10.25
C LEU A 76 9.78 -1.04 9.26
N PHE A 77 8.68 -1.63 9.72
CA PHE A 77 7.74 -2.31 8.83
C PHE A 77 7.12 -1.33 7.81
N ILE A 78 6.61 -0.19 8.27
CA ILE A 78 6.01 0.84 7.40
C ILE A 78 7.04 1.38 6.40
N LEU A 79 8.29 1.57 6.82
CA LEU A 79 9.40 1.97 5.94
C LEU A 79 9.63 0.95 4.83
N VAL A 80 9.63 -0.36 5.14
CA VAL A 80 9.75 -1.42 4.14
C VAL A 80 8.52 -1.46 3.23
N ILE A 81 7.32 -1.25 3.75
CA ILE A 81 6.08 -1.19 2.96
C ILE A 81 6.12 -0.05 1.94
N ALA A 82 6.83 1.06 2.19
CA ALA A 82 6.98 2.14 1.20
C ALA A 82 7.63 1.68 -0.12
N LEU A 83 8.39 0.58 -0.11
CA LEU A 83 8.95 -0.02 -1.33
C LEU A 83 7.85 -0.49 -2.31
N VAL A 84 6.67 -0.87 -1.81
CA VAL A 84 5.55 -1.33 -2.63
C VAL A 84 5.05 -0.22 -3.57
N PRO A 85 4.57 0.94 -3.10
CA PRO A 85 4.13 2.01 -3.99
C PRO A 85 5.27 2.65 -4.79
N LEU A 86 6.53 2.62 -4.33
CA LEU A 86 7.68 2.99 -5.17
C LEU A 86 7.83 2.04 -6.35
N GLY A 87 7.73 0.73 -6.10
CA GLY A 87 7.69 -0.29 -7.14
C GLY A 87 6.50 -0.10 -8.08
N ASP A 88 5.30 0.16 -7.54
CA ASP A 88 4.09 0.38 -8.32
C ASP A 88 4.20 1.60 -9.23
N THR A 89 4.85 2.67 -8.76
CA THR A 89 5.19 3.84 -9.60
C THR A 89 5.95 3.41 -10.84
N VAL A 90 7.00 2.61 -10.66
CA VAL A 90 7.83 2.10 -11.77
C VAL A 90 7.05 1.13 -12.66
N ILE A 91 6.24 0.25 -12.07
CA ILE A 91 5.43 -0.72 -12.81
C ILE A 91 4.45 0.01 -13.73
N VAL A 92 3.70 0.99 -13.23
CA VAL A 92 2.74 1.78 -14.03
C VAL A 92 3.44 2.49 -15.18
N LEU A 93 4.59 3.14 -14.92
CA LEU A 93 5.36 3.81 -15.98
C LEU A 93 5.86 2.86 -17.05
N ARG A 94 6.23 1.62 -16.69
CA ARG A 94 6.77 0.62 -17.63
C ARG A 94 5.69 -0.12 -18.42
N HIS A 95 4.45 -0.13 -17.95
CA HIS A 95 3.37 -0.92 -18.55
C HIS A 95 2.26 -0.07 -19.16
N GLY A 96 2.60 1.15 -19.60
CA GLY A 96 1.71 2.01 -20.39
C GLY A 96 0.67 2.78 -19.56
N GLY A 97 0.78 2.79 -18.23
CA GLY A 97 -0.06 3.61 -17.37
C GLY A 97 0.32 5.09 -17.45
N THR A 98 -0.61 5.96 -17.04
CA THR A 98 -0.40 7.42 -17.14
C THR A 98 0.57 7.92 -16.06
N ARG A 99 1.33 8.98 -16.39
CA ARG A 99 2.18 9.67 -15.40
C ARG A 99 1.38 10.24 -14.24
N ALA A 100 0.13 10.67 -14.49
CA ALA A 100 -0.77 11.16 -13.45
C ALA A 100 -1.08 10.07 -12.41
N VAL A 101 -1.35 8.84 -12.84
CA VAL A 101 -1.55 7.70 -11.93
C VAL A 101 -0.24 7.32 -11.25
N ALA A 102 0.86 7.19 -11.99
CA ALA A 102 2.15 6.81 -11.42
C ALA A 102 2.62 7.76 -10.31
N PHE A 103 2.64 9.07 -10.59
CA PHE A 103 3.16 10.04 -9.63
C PHE A 103 2.09 10.53 -8.64
N GLY A 104 0.86 10.74 -9.10
CA GLY A 104 -0.22 11.29 -8.29
C GLY A 104 -0.86 10.30 -7.33
N ILE A 105 -0.82 8.99 -7.65
CA ILE A 105 -1.33 7.93 -6.76
C ILE A 105 -0.16 7.22 -6.10
N HIS A 106 0.68 6.52 -6.87
CA HIS A 106 1.67 5.61 -6.28
C HIS A 106 2.82 6.36 -5.60
N PHE A 107 3.51 7.24 -6.30
CA PHE A 107 4.65 7.97 -5.70
C PHE A 107 4.20 8.86 -4.54
N ALA A 108 3.07 9.56 -4.68
CA ALA A 108 2.50 10.34 -3.58
C ALA A 108 2.16 9.46 -2.35
N THR A 109 1.59 8.26 -2.58
CA THR A 109 1.35 7.29 -1.49
C THR A 109 2.66 6.87 -0.84
N ALA A 110 3.72 6.58 -1.62
CA ALA A 110 5.03 6.25 -1.06
C ALA A 110 5.57 7.35 -0.15
N VAL A 111 5.45 8.63 -0.56
CA VAL A 111 5.85 9.78 0.27
C VAL A 111 5.05 9.82 1.58
N VAL A 112 3.74 9.62 1.54
CA VAL A 112 2.89 9.57 2.75
C VAL A 112 3.32 8.45 3.70
N ILE A 113 3.64 7.26 3.16
CA ILE A 113 4.11 6.13 3.96
C ILE A 113 5.49 6.43 4.58
N LEU A 114 6.41 7.04 3.84
CA LEU A 114 7.72 7.46 4.37
C LEU A 114 7.57 8.50 5.49
N VAL A 115 6.64 9.46 5.35
CA VAL A 115 6.31 10.41 6.42
C VAL A 115 5.75 9.68 7.63
N SER A 116 4.88 8.68 7.45
CA SER A 116 4.36 7.86 8.55
C SER A 116 5.47 7.11 9.29
N ALA A 117 6.42 6.52 8.58
CA ALA A 117 7.56 5.84 9.21
C ALA A 117 8.42 6.83 10.02
N ALA A 118 8.72 8.01 9.45
CA ALA A 118 9.46 9.05 10.16
C ALA A 118 8.73 9.55 11.42
N LEU A 119 7.41 9.67 11.37
CA LEU A 119 6.59 10.04 12.53
C LEU A 119 6.62 8.96 13.62
N LEU A 120 6.57 7.68 13.25
CA LEU A 120 6.64 6.57 14.21
C LEU A 120 8.03 6.50 14.88
N PHE A 121 9.12 6.72 14.14
CA PHE A 121 10.47 6.82 14.72
C PHE A 121 10.67 8.05 15.65
N ALA A 122 9.78 9.03 15.56
CA ALA A 122 9.82 10.25 16.37
C ALA A 122 8.87 10.20 17.59
N VAL A 123 8.21 9.07 17.84
CA VAL A 123 7.41 8.82 19.04
C VAL A 123 8.32 8.51 20.22
#